data_AF-A0A423UBN7-F1
#
_entry.id   AF-A0A423UBN7-F1
#
_cell.length_a   1.000
_cell.length_b   1.000
_cell.length_c   1.000
_cell.angle_alpha   90.00
_cell.angle_beta   90.00
_cell.angle_gamma   90.00
#
_symmetry.space_group_name_H-M   'P 1'
#
loop_
_entity.id
_entity.type
_entity.pdbx_description
1 polymer ?
#
loop_
_entity_poly.entity_id
_entity_poly.type
_entity_poly.pdbx_seq_one_letter_code
_entity_poly.pdbx_strand_id
1 'polypeptide(L)' 'KQFTKTVPETALDEEMNEHLGRAKHEKSKDGRAQNARNGVTRKTVITHAMGPVDIAVPSDRDASRRPGHRGKASAALE' A
#
# COMPACT_ATOMS: atom_id res chain seq x y z
N LYS A 1 2.45 -22.44 -1.80
CA LYS A 1 3.03 -21.15 -2.25
C LYS A 1 3.26 -20.30 -1.00
N GLN A 2 4.50 -19.90 -0.72
CA GLN A 2 4.81 -19.08 0.46
C GLN A 2 4.36 -17.64 0.17
N PHE A 3 3.39 -17.14 0.93
CA PHE A 3 2.99 -15.74 0.84
C PHE A 3 4.05 -14.92 1.59
N THR A 4 5.06 -14.46 0.87
CA THR A 4 6.12 -13.61 1.42
C THR A 4 5.63 -12.17 1.43
N LYS A 5 5.95 -11.42 2.50
CA LYS A 5 5.59 -9.99 2.68
C LYS A 5 5.85 -9.10 1.46
N THR A 6 6.81 -9.48 0.61
CA THR A 6 7.21 -8.75 -0.59
C THR A 6 6.09 -8.64 -1.64
N VAL A 7 5.28 -9.68 -1.83
CA VAL A 7 4.20 -9.66 -2.82
C VAL A 7 3.12 -8.61 -2.48
N PRO A 8 2.52 -8.61 -1.27
CA PRO A 8 1.53 -7.59 -0.93
C PRO A 8 2.15 -6.19 -0.83
N GLU A 9 3.40 -6.04 -0.38
CA GLU A 9 4.08 -4.74 -0.33
C GLU A 9 4.28 -4.14 -1.73
N THR A 10 4.66 -4.96 -2.71
CA THR A 10 4.86 -4.51 -4.10
C THR A 10 3.52 -4.09 -4.72
N ALA A 11 2.48 -4.91 -4.57
CA ALA A 11 1.15 -4.59 -5.06
C ALA A 11 0.60 -3.29 -4.44
N LEU A 12 0.85 -3.05 -3.15
CA LEU A 12 0.45 -1.82 -2.48
C LEU A 12 1.25 -0.59 -2.94
N ASP A 13 2.49 -0.73 -3.39
CA ASP A 13 3.24 0.39 -3.97
C ASP A 13 2.78 0.72 -5.39
N GLU A 14 2.51 -0.30 -6.20
CA GLU A 14 1.93 -0.13 -7.54
C GLU A 14 0.56 0.57 -7.46
N GLU A 15 -0.29 0.12 -6.53
CA GLU A 15 -1.59 0.75 -6.30
C GLU A 15 -1.44 2.23 -5.87
N MET A 16 -0.36 2.60 -5.16
CA MET A 16 -0.08 4.00 -4.82
C MET A 16 0.38 4.81 -6.03
N ASN A 17 1.11 4.20 -6.96
CA ASN A 17 1.48 4.85 -8.21
C ASN A 17 0.24 5.20 -9.03
N GLU A 18 -0.70 4.26 -9.13
CA GLU A 18 -1.98 4.49 -9.79
C GLU A 18 -2.82 5.55 -9.06
N HIS A 19 -2.95 5.46 -7.73
CA HIS A 19 -3.74 6.39 -6.92
C HIS A 19 -3.26 7.85 -7.03
N LEU A 20 -1.94 8.04 -7.04
CA LEU A 20 -1.34 9.37 -7.19
C LEU A 20 -1.09 9.77 -8.65
N GLY A 21 -1.29 8.84 -9.59
CA GLY A 21 -1.01 9.03 -11.01
C GLY A 21 0.47 9.22 -11.36
N ARG A 22 1.39 8.83 -10.47
CA ARG A 22 2.84 9.06 -10.63
C ARG A 22 3.70 8.10 -9.81
N ALA A 23 4.90 7.82 -10.32
CA ALA A 23 5.85 6.95 -9.64
C ALA A 23 6.39 7.57 -8.34
N LYS A 24 6.95 6.72 -7.48
CA LYS A 24 7.67 7.17 -6.28
C LYS A 24 8.84 8.09 -6.68
N HIS A 25 8.92 9.25 -6.02
CA HIS A 25 9.88 10.33 -6.30
C HIS A 25 9.71 11.05 -7.65
N GLU A 26 8.66 10.73 -8.42
CA GLU A 26 8.34 11.50 -9.61
C GLU A 26 7.77 12.87 -9.23
N LYS A 27 8.36 13.93 -9.78
CA LYS A 27 7.82 15.29 -9.64
C LYS A 27 6.49 15.35 -10.38
N SER A 28 5.49 15.95 -9.74
CA SER A 28 4.27 16.31 -10.46
C SER A 28 4.62 17.30 -11.57
N LYS A 29 3.95 17.19 -12.72
CA LYS A 29 4.23 17.99 -13.93
C LYS A 29 4.32 19.48 -13.63
N ASP A 30 3.48 19.98 -12.72
CA ASP A 30 3.40 21.39 -12.36
C ASP A 30 4.00 21.70 -10.97
N GLY A 31 4.60 20.70 -10.30
CA GLY A 31 5.10 20.83 -8.93
C GLY A 31 4.02 21.06 -7.85
N ARG A 32 2.74 21.17 -8.23
CA ARG A 32 1.60 21.46 -7.36
C ARG A 32 0.65 20.27 -7.23
N ALA A 33 1.18 19.09 -6.95
CA ALA A 33 0.29 17.98 -6.62
C ALA A 33 -0.45 18.28 -5.32
N GLN A 34 -1.78 18.23 -5.37
CA GLN A 34 -2.63 18.35 -4.17
C GLN A 34 -2.33 17.22 -3.17
N ASN A 35 -1.99 16.04 -3.67
CA ASN A 35 -1.66 14.87 -2.86
C ASN A 35 -0.27 14.29 -3.17
N ALA A 36 0.35 13.69 -2.16
CA ALA A 36 1.67 13.08 -2.25
C ALA A 36 1.78 11.90 -1.29
N ARG A 37 2.74 11.00 -1.54
CA ARG A 37 3.11 9.96 -0.58
C ARG A 37 3.55 10.60 0.74
N ASN A 38 3.04 10.08 1.85
CA ASN A 38 3.35 10.53 3.21
C ASN A 38 3.80 9.34 4.07
N GLY A 39 4.96 8.78 3.70
CA GLY A 39 5.58 7.68 4.43
C GLY A 39 4.88 6.33 4.28
N VAL A 40 5.17 5.45 5.23
CA VAL A 40 4.77 4.04 5.25
C VAL A 40 4.35 3.68 6.68
N THR A 41 3.24 2.97 6.82
CA THR A 41 2.73 2.46 8.10
C THR A 41 2.87 0.94 8.13
N ARG A 42 3.35 0.39 9.25
CA ARG A 42 3.42 -1.06 9.46
C ARG A 42 2.05 -1.61 9.85
N LYS A 43 1.68 -2.75 9.28
CA LYS A 43 0.46 -3.49 9.63
C LYS A 43 0.74 -4.97 9.70
N THR A 44 0.14 -5.62 10.68
CA THR A 44 0.15 -7.08 10.77
C THR A 44 -1.06 -7.65 10.05
N VAL A 45 -0.82 -8.49 9.04
CA VAL A 45 -1.84 -9.26 8.33
C VAL A 45 -1.79 -10.69 8.84
N ILE A 46 -2.93 -11.22 9.26
CA ILE A 46 -3.03 -12.61 9.68
C ILE A 46 -3.26 -13.47 8.44
N THR A 47 -2.32 -14.36 8.15
CA THR A 47 -2.41 -15.30 7.02
C THR A 47 -2.63 -16.71 7.53
N HIS A 48 -3.43 -17.51 6.81
CA HIS A 48 -3.71 -18.89 7.21
C HIS A 48 -2.47 -19.79 7.16
N ALA A 49 -1.60 -19.60 6.16
CA ALA A 49 -0.45 -20.49 5.91
C ALA A 49 0.82 -20.13 6.70
N MET A 50 1.00 -18.88 7.12
CA MET A 50 2.25 -18.40 7.73
C MET A 50 2.03 -17.71 9.10
N GLY A 51 0.77 -17.54 9.52
CA GLY A 51 0.44 -16.79 10.73
C GLY A 51 0.51 -15.27 10.52
N PRO A 52 0.74 -14.48 11.59
CA PRO A 52 0.87 -13.03 11.52
C PRO A 52 2.10 -12.60 10.71
N VAL A 53 1.90 -11.75 9.70
CA VAL A 53 2.94 -11.19 8.84
C VAL A 53 2.92 -9.67 8.92
N ASP A 54 4.05 -9.05 9.26
CA ASP A 54 4.20 -7.60 9.20
C ASP A 54 4.47 -7.13 7.76
N ILE A 55 3.71 -6.13 7.32
CA ILE A 55 3.84 -5.52 6.00
C ILE A 55 3.94 -3.99 6.10
N ALA A 56 4.71 -3.41 5.18
CA ALA A 56 4.79 -1.99 4.92
C ALA A 56 3.64 -1.52 4.01
N VAL A 57 2.77 -0.65 4.52
CA VAL A 57 1.66 -0.05 3.76
C VAL A 57 1.96 1.42 3.47
N PRO A 58 2.14 1.83 2.21
CA PRO A 58 2.35 3.23 1.88
C PRO A 58 1.06 4.04 2.06
N SER A 59 1.20 5.29 2.51
CA SER A 59 0.10 6.23 2.76
C SER A 59 0.27 7.50 1.92
N ASP A 60 -0.83 8.19 1.65
CA ASP A 60 -0.85 9.53 1.07
C ASP A 60 -1.08 10.63 2.13
N ARG A 61 -0.82 11.88 1.75
CA ARG A 61 -0.89 13.05 2.64
C ARG A 61 -2.33 13.40 3.02
N ASP A 62 -3.27 13.17 2.12
CA ASP A 62 -4.70 13.43 2.37
C ASP A 62 -5.35 12.31 3.21
N ALA A 63 -4.62 11.22 3.47
CA ALA A 63 -5.17 9.97 4.01
C ALA A 63 -6.41 9.48 3.23
N SER A 64 -6.50 9.87 1.96
CA SER A 64 -7.60 9.56 1.05
C SER A 64 -7.65 8.08 0.71
N ARG A 65 -6.48 7.43 0.71
CA ARG A 65 -6.38 6.00 0.49
C ARG A 65 -6.62 5.25 1.81
N ARG A 66 -7.85 4.73 1.96
CA ARG A 66 -8.13 3.78 3.03
C ARG A 66 -7.52 2.40 2.72
N PRO A 67 -6.86 1.76 3.68
CA PRO A 67 -6.44 0.37 3.56
C PRO A 67 -7.70 -0.50 3.51
N GLY A 68 -8.14 -0.85 2.30
CA GLY A 68 -9.40 -1.56 2.09
C GLY A 68 -10.11 -1.27 0.76
N HIS A 69 -9.78 -0.20 0.04
CA HIS A 69 -10.56 0.18 -1.15
C HIS A 69 -10.40 -0.78 -2.34
N ARG A 70 -9.30 -1.56 -2.41
CA ARG A 70 -9.12 -2.67 -3.38
C ARG A 70 -8.75 -4.02 -2.79
N GLY A 71 -8.81 -4.16 -1.46
CA GLY A 71 -8.54 -5.42 -0.79
C GLY A 71 -8.61 -5.23 0.70
N LYS A 72 -9.53 -5.95 1.37
CA LYS A 72 -9.61 -5.95 2.82
C LYS A 72 -8.26 -6.42 3.37
N ALA A 73 -7.58 -5.59 4.18
CA ALA A 73 -6.54 -6.09 5.10
C ALA A 73 -7.13 -6.82 6.32
N SER A 74 -8.46 -7.00 6.33
CA SER A 74 -9.18 -8.03 7.07
C SER A 74 -9.80 -9.00 6.06
N ALA A 75 -8.99 -9.54 5.15
CA ALA A 75 -9.33 -10.75 4.44
C ALA A 75 -8.62 -11.88 5.16
N ALA A 76 -9.39 -12.78 5.79
CA ALA A 76 -9.00 -14.17 5.77
C ALA A 76 -8.85 -14.51 4.29
N LEU A 77 -7.61 -14.44 3.79
CA LEU A 77 -7.30 -14.78 2.42
C LEU A 77 -7.25 -16.31 2.40
N GLU A 78 -8.30 -16.90 1.82
CA GLU A 78 -8.42 -18.33 1.54
C GLU A 78 -7.23 -18.85 0.71
#